data_AF-A0A7Y7V7M0-F1
#
_entry.id   AF-A0A7Y7V7M0-F1
#
_cell.length_a   1.000
_cell.length_b   1.000
_cell.length_c   1.000
_cell.angle_alpha   90.00
_cell.angle_beta   90.00
_cell.angle_gamma   90.00
#
_symmetry.space_group_name_H-M   'P 1'
#
loop_
_entity.id
_entity.type
_entity.pdbx_description
1 polymer ?
#
loop_
_entity_poly.entity_id
_entity_poly.type
_entity_poly.pdbx_seq_one_letter_code
_entity_poly.pdbx_strand_id
1 'polypeptide(L)'
;MVRITSPSNKGGPAARRGFKYQDHVAVSFIFKMMRDSSYTQVECETADDIVAVFKYAGQLVNEYIQVKTTEGDHKWNMEEVTKLDGTKADSSLLHKSLKCDVRPGPARFRIVTQRDVAKILDGFKTELDKRNLPDTTTARGKALLKKFKRFTSPQNRSFADWADNCVWQVYGDVEALEAVNIKALSKLAEDFGNRPNNTQMQAIYDEFLEMADKAATANVKTAASEKIILREPALAQLKQLLDAADDQSTATAKPYKKRPDPFLIEFHASTDEGLLQSFSGFDVRYALKAWRHDGFAKHLVEWLPEFSLKASEIVNILAHNAEAMLARSINAFSDCDLPRDRLIAELILHAILRSRQNSEPVACKVFYKSGGKLSEFGNAHIVQIPGQDDQLWLGLARLIEADTMDATLAQICGVLDATISETVLSSEREIIINLREPLHHQPKADAFNQALHRNSSVDDMLNVLCFPILLTYDSHVLSSGWLADYVNNLRKEIEAHFSTFTTQLPENIKQVKVMVFLVPMESIEKLTNAFNARCKTLEDLQV
;
A
#
# COMPACT_ATOMS: atom_id res chain seq x y z
N MET A 1 -40.63 -41.11 17.17
CA MET A 1 -39.69 -40.25 16.42
C MET A 1 -40.48 -39.11 15.80
N VAL A 2 -40.37 -37.90 16.35
CA VAL A 2 -40.93 -36.70 15.73
C VAL A 2 -40.03 -36.36 14.54
N ARG A 3 -40.58 -36.43 13.32
CA ARG A 3 -39.90 -35.91 12.13
C ARG A 3 -39.83 -34.39 12.27
N ILE A 4 -38.62 -33.88 12.52
CA ILE A 4 -38.35 -32.45 12.37
C ILE A 4 -38.46 -32.16 10.87
N THR A 5 -39.52 -31.46 10.48
CA THR A 5 -39.66 -30.84 9.16
C THR A 5 -38.43 -29.97 8.89
N SER A 6 -37.90 -30.04 7.67
CA SER A 6 -36.69 -29.34 7.22
C SER A 6 -36.54 -27.94 7.82
N PRO A 7 -35.33 -27.55 8.29
CA PRO A 7 -35.10 -26.23 8.85
C PRO A 7 -35.59 -25.13 7.89
N SER A 8 -36.44 -24.22 8.37
CA SER A 8 -36.99 -23.12 7.61
C SER A 8 -36.49 -21.81 8.21
N ASN A 9 -35.81 -20.98 7.42
CA ASN A 9 -35.33 -19.65 7.84
C ASN A 9 -36.45 -18.59 7.93
N LYS A 10 -37.72 -18.99 7.76
CA LYS A 10 -38.89 -18.11 7.90
C LYS A 10 -39.04 -17.63 9.35
N GLY A 11 -39.45 -16.37 9.53
CA GLY A 11 -39.61 -15.73 10.84
C GLY A 11 -38.37 -14.93 11.24
N GLY A 12 -37.89 -15.10 12.48
CA GLY A 12 -36.80 -14.29 13.05
C GLY A 12 -35.51 -14.18 12.21
N PRO A 13 -34.97 -15.28 11.65
CA PRO A 13 -33.78 -15.22 10.80
C PRO A 13 -33.97 -14.44 9.49
N ALA A 14 -35.15 -14.52 8.86
CA ALA A 14 -35.48 -13.72 7.67
C ALA A 14 -35.61 -12.23 8.01
N ALA A 15 -36.23 -11.89 9.15
CA ALA A 15 -36.33 -10.50 9.60
C ALA A 15 -34.94 -9.88 9.86
N ARG A 16 -34.06 -10.60 10.57
CA ARG A 16 -32.68 -10.16 10.81
C ARG A 16 -31.87 -9.95 9.52
N ARG A 17 -32.03 -10.85 8.54
CA ARG A 17 -31.40 -10.68 7.21
C ARG A 17 -31.92 -9.45 6.47
N GLY A 18 -33.20 -9.15 6.62
CA GLY A 18 -33.82 -7.93 6.05
C GLY A 18 -33.26 -6.66 6.66
N PHE A 19 -33.18 -6.58 7.98
CA PHE A 19 -32.58 -5.43 8.69
C PHE A 19 -31.13 -5.23 8.28
N LYS A 20 -30.32 -6.30 8.27
CA LYS A 20 -28.92 -6.20 7.82
C LYS A 20 -28.82 -5.62 6.40
N TYR A 21 -29.60 -6.12 5.45
CA TYR A 21 -29.59 -5.61 4.07
C TYR A 21 -30.00 -4.13 4.00
N GLN A 22 -30.96 -3.70 4.83
CA GLN A 22 -31.35 -2.31 4.93
C GLN A 22 -30.20 -1.43 5.44
N ASP A 23 -29.40 -1.88 6.41
CA ASP A 23 -28.21 -1.14 6.86
C ASP A 23 -27.20 -0.97 5.72
N HIS A 24 -26.96 -2.02 4.92
CA HIS A 24 -26.11 -1.91 3.72
C HIS A 24 -26.66 -0.88 2.71
N VAL A 25 -27.99 -0.80 2.53
CA VAL A 25 -28.62 0.21 1.66
C VAL A 25 -28.47 1.60 2.28
N ALA A 26 -28.63 1.76 3.59
CA ALA A 26 -28.44 3.03 4.28
C ALA A 26 -27.02 3.56 4.05
N VAL A 27 -26.00 2.70 4.17
CA VAL A 27 -24.61 3.07 3.87
C VAL A 27 -24.42 3.55 2.43
N SER A 28 -25.10 2.95 1.45
CA SER A 28 -25.08 3.48 0.06
C SER A 28 -25.53 4.94 -0.01
N PHE A 29 -26.56 5.31 0.75
CA PHE A 29 -27.08 6.68 0.79
C PHE A 29 -26.21 7.60 1.65
N ILE A 30 -25.58 7.10 2.71
CA ILE A 30 -24.59 7.86 3.49
C ILE A 30 -23.40 8.23 2.59
N PHE A 31 -22.85 7.28 1.84
CA PHE A 31 -21.76 7.54 0.89
C PHE A 31 -22.20 8.45 -0.25
N LYS A 32 -23.41 8.29 -0.77
CA LYS A 32 -23.99 9.22 -1.75
C LYS A 32 -24.09 10.65 -1.18
N MET A 33 -24.56 10.79 0.05
CA MET A 33 -24.68 12.08 0.73
C MET A 33 -23.32 12.76 0.94
N MET A 34 -22.28 11.99 1.29
CA MET A 34 -20.94 12.53 1.45
C MET A 34 -20.40 13.07 0.12
N ARG A 35 -20.65 12.35 -0.98
CA ARG A 35 -20.19 12.71 -2.33
C ARG A 35 -20.97 13.85 -2.98
N ASP A 36 -22.28 13.94 -2.72
CA ASP A 36 -23.16 14.95 -3.28
C ASP A 36 -23.54 15.98 -2.22
N SER A 37 -22.97 17.18 -2.34
CA SER A 37 -23.18 18.29 -1.39
C SER A 37 -24.61 18.82 -1.33
N SER A 38 -25.51 18.39 -2.22
CA SER A 38 -26.93 18.74 -2.13
C SER A 38 -27.64 18.01 -0.99
N TYR A 39 -27.13 16.85 -0.57
CA TYR A 39 -27.67 16.08 0.55
C TYR A 39 -27.31 16.72 1.90
N THR A 40 -28.25 16.67 2.84
CA THR A 40 -28.07 17.23 4.18
C THR A 40 -28.02 16.13 5.24
N GLN A 41 -28.83 15.08 5.07
CA GLN A 41 -28.92 13.97 6.03
C GLN A 41 -29.49 12.70 5.40
N VAL A 42 -29.19 11.58 6.06
CA VAL A 42 -29.83 10.27 5.85
C VAL A 42 -30.42 9.84 7.18
N GLU A 43 -31.62 9.29 7.15
CA GLU A 43 -32.34 8.87 8.35
C GLU A 43 -32.73 7.40 8.24
N CYS A 44 -32.69 6.67 9.36
CA CYS A 44 -33.01 5.25 9.43
C CYS A 44 -34.24 5.01 10.33
N GLU A 45 -35.22 4.25 9.84
CA GLU A 45 -36.42 3.88 10.60
C GLU A 45 -37.19 5.10 11.15
N THR A 46 -37.39 6.11 10.29
CA THR A 46 -38.16 7.33 10.61
C THR A 46 -39.52 7.33 9.90
N ALA A 47 -39.62 7.96 8.72
CA ALA A 47 -40.84 8.00 7.93
C ALA A 47 -40.97 6.83 6.93
N ASP A 48 -39.86 6.17 6.63
CA ASP A 48 -39.78 4.91 5.88
C ASP A 48 -38.54 4.13 6.39
N ASP A 49 -38.23 2.99 5.76
CA ASP A 49 -37.05 2.17 6.07
C ASP A 49 -35.77 3.06 6.10
N ILE A 50 -35.59 3.91 5.06
CA ILE A 50 -34.57 4.96 4.99
C ILE A 50 -35.20 6.24 4.40
N VAL A 51 -34.78 7.41 4.88
CA VAL A 51 -35.14 8.72 4.27
C VAL A 51 -33.88 9.50 3.95
N ALA A 52 -33.67 9.83 2.68
CA ALA A 52 -32.59 10.72 2.27
C ALA A 52 -33.13 12.14 2.02
N VAL A 53 -32.48 13.14 2.61
CA VAL A 53 -32.93 14.52 2.54
C VAL A 53 -31.88 15.37 1.83
N PHE A 54 -32.31 16.10 0.80
CA PHE A 54 -31.41 16.91 -0.01
C PHE A 54 -32.12 18.15 -0.59
N LYS A 55 -31.33 19.11 -1.04
CA LYS A 55 -31.82 20.33 -1.69
C LYS A 55 -31.85 20.15 -3.20
N TYR A 56 -33.00 20.39 -3.81
CA TYR A 56 -33.16 20.42 -5.27
C TYR A 56 -33.95 21.67 -5.66
N ALA A 57 -33.40 22.48 -6.58
CA ALA A 57 -33.99 23.74 -7.02
C ALA A 57 -34.40 24.68 -5.85
N GLY A 58 -33.58 24.73 -4.79
CA GLY A 58 -33.82 25.56 -3.60
C GLY A 58 -34.83 25.00 -2.60
N GLN A 59 -35.44 23.84 -2.88
CA GLN A 59 -36.41 23.18 -2.01
C GLN A 59 -35.81 21.95 -1.33
N LEU A 60 -36.23 21.68 -0.09
CA LEU A 60 -35.88 20.45 0.62
C LEU A 60 -36.76 19.31 0.11
N VAL A 61 -36.13 18.26 -0.40
CA VAL A 61 -36.78 17.05 -0.92
C VAL A 61 -36.56 15.91 0.06
N ASN A 62 -37.63 15.18 0.37
CA ASN A 62 -37.54 13.92 1.10
C ASN A 62 -37.66 12.76 0.09
N GLU A 63 -36.62 11.94 -0.01
CA GLU A 63 -36.67 10.69 -0.76
C GLU A 63 -36.92 9.54 0.22
N TYR A 64 -38.12 8.97 0.14
CA TYR A 64 -38.56 7.83 0.95
C TYR A 64 -38.09 6.54 0.28
N ILE A 65 -37.20 5.81 0.93
CA ILE A 65 -36.51 4.66 0.39
C ILE A 65 -36.99 3.43 1.13
N GLN A 66 -37.73 2.60 0.41
CA GLN A 66 -38.32 1.38 0.93
C GLN A 66 -37.53 0.15 0.46
N VAL A 67 -36.98 -0.61 1.41
CA VAL A 67 -36.10 -1.75 1.16
C VAL A 67 -36.88 -3.05 1.25
N LYS A 68 -36.74 -3.95 0.28
CA LYS A 68 -37.46 -5.24 0.26
C LYS A 68 -36.55 -6.42 -0.07
N THR A 69 -36.41 -7.29 0.92
CA THR A 69 -35.66 -8.56 0.89
C THR A 69 -36.63 -9.74 0.95
N THR A 70 -37.19 -10.17 -0.19
CA THR A 70 -38.11 -11.32 -0.21
C THR A 70 -37.49 -12.52 -0.93
N GLU A 71 -37.70 -13.71 -0.37
CA GLU A 71 -37.24 -15.01 -0.87
C GLU A 71 -38.14 -15.52 -2.04
N GLY A 72 -38.15 -14.81 -3.16
CA GLY A 72 -38.85 -15.23 -4.38
C GLY A 72 -37.88 -15.54 -5.51
N ASP A 73 -38.19 -16.50 -6.38
CA ASP A 73 -37.31 -16.83 -7.52
C ASP A 73 -37.70 -16.07 -8.81
N HIS A 74 -38.73 -15.22 -8.73
CA HIS A 74 -39.25 -14.48 -9.87
C HIS A 74 -38.89 -13.00 -9.81
N LYS A 75 -39.10 -12.28 -10.90
CA LYS A 75 -38.98 -10.82 -10.90
C LYS A 75 -40.20 -10.16 -10.26
N TRP A 76 -40.01 -9.05 -9.55
CA TRP A 76 -41.13 -8.25 -9.03
C TRP A 76 -42.05 -7.83 -10.16
N ASN A 77 -43.36 -8.02 -9.99
CA ASN A 77 -44.35 -7.77 -11.03
C ASN A 77 -45.57 -6.98 -10.51
N MET A 78 -46.44 -6.52 -11.40
CA MET A 78 -47.59 -5.68 -11.03
C MET A 78 -48.57 -6.36 -10.07
N GLU A 79 -48.73 -7.67 -10.15
CA GLU A 79 -49.59 -8.41 -9.25
C GLU A 79 -49.00 -8.38 -7.84
N GLU A 80 -47.73 -8.73 -7.70
CA GLU A 80 -47.01 -8.76 -6.42
C GLU A 80 -46.99 -7.38 -5.72
N VAL A 81 -46.66 -6.32 -6.45
CA VAL A 81 -46.54 -4.97 -5.84
C VAL A 81 -47.90 -4.33 -5.51
N THR A 82 -48.98 -4.81 -6.14
CA THR A 82 -50.36 -4.35 -5.84
C THR A 82 -51.16 -5.33 -4.98
N LYS A 83 -50.59 -6.47 -4.62
CA LYS A 83 -51.21 -7.47 -3.75
C LYS A 83 -51.37 -6.91 -2.34
N LEU A 84 -52.57 -7.07 -1.78
CA LEU A 84 -52.87 -6.68 -0.40
C LEU A 84 -52.29 -7.71 0.58
N ASP A 85 -51.97 -7.23 1.77
CA ASP A 85 -51.61 -8.05 2.92
C ASP A 85 -52.88 -8.71 3.49
N GLY A 86 -53.17 -9.90 2.98
CA GLY A 86 -54.45 -10.59 3.20
C GLY A 86 -55.62 -9.77 2.67
N THR A 87 -56.55 -9.41 3.54
CA THR A 87 -57.74 -8.60 3.23
C THR A 87 -57.60 -7.14 3.64
N LYS A 88 -56.45 -6.73 4.18
CA LYS A 88 -56.25 -5.37 4.69
C LYS A 88 -56.26 -4.37 3.54
N ALA A 89 -57.20 -3.42 3.56
CA ALA A 89 -57.26 -2.36 2.56
C ALA A 89 -55.97 -1.51 2.57
N ASP A 90 -55.60 -1.01 1.39
CA ASP A 90 -54.47 -0.09 1.18
C ASP A 90 -53.15 -0.57 1.78
N SER A 91 -52.87 -1.87 1.69
CA SER A 91 -51.74 -2.52 2.35
C SER A 91 -50.69 -3.10 1.40
N SER A 92 -50.86 -2.91 0.08
CA SER A 92 -49.87 -3.36 -0.89
C SER A 92 -48.55 -2.60 -0.77
N LEU A 93 -47.48 -3.11 -1.40
CA LEU A 93 -46.18 -2.44 -1.43
C LEU A 93 -46.31 -0.98 -1.90
N LEU A 94 -47.02 -0.75 -3.02
CA LEU A 94 -47.20 0.62 -3.53
C LEU A 94 -47.98 1.51 -2.58
N HIS A 95 -49.00 0.98 -1.87
CA HIS A 95 -49.71 1.77 -0.86
C HIS A 95 -48.79 2.12 0.31
N LYS A 96 -47.95 1.18 0.76
CA LYS A 96 -46.98 1.42 1.84
C LYS A 96 -45.98 2.51 1.42
N SER A 97 -45.39 2.41 0.23
CA SER A 97 -44.47 3.42 -0.31
C SER A 97 -45.11 4.81 -0.37
N LEU A 98 -46.35 4.92 -0.87
CA LEU A 98 -47.05 6.22 -0.93
C LEU A 98 -47.50 6.74 0.44
N LYS A 99 -47.74 5.86 1.42
CA LYS A 99 -48.13 6.25 2.80
C LYS A 99 -47.00 6.91 3.58
N CYS A 100 -45.75 6.63 3.24
CA CYS A 100 -44.56 7.21 3.89
C CYS A 100 -44.41 8.71 3.63
N ASP A 101 -45.12 9.25 2.63
CA ASP A 101 -45.15 10.68 2.33
C ASP A 101 -45.94 11.49 3.37
N VAL A 102 -45.29 11.74 4.50
CA VAL A 102 -45.81 12.41 5.69
C VAL A 102 -45.24 13.81 5.92
N ARG A 103 -44.29 14.27 5.09
CA ARG A 103 -43.57 15.54 5.28
C ARG A 103 -43.91 16.56 4.19
N PRO A 104 -44.00 17.85 4.53
CA PRO A 104 -44.23 18.90 3.54
C PRO A 104 -43.04 19.05 2.57
N GLY A 105 -43.29 19.67 1.42
CA GLY A 105 -42.30 19.84 0.35
C GLY A 105 -42.30 18.68 -0.65
N PRO A 106 -41.48 18.73 -1.72
CA PRO A 106 -41.42 17.67 -2.72
C PRO A 106 -41.04 16.31 -2.13
N ALA A 107 -41.70 15.25 -2.61
CA ALA A 107 -41.43 13.87 -2.23
C ALA A 107 -40.91 13.08 -3.44
N ARG A 108 -39.87 12.28 -3.21
CA ARG A 108 -39.42 11.23 -4.12
C ARG A 108 -39.57 9.89 -3.45
N PHE A 109 -39.72 8.85 -4.25
CA PHE A 109 -39.91 7.49 -3.76
C PHE A 109 -38.86 6.59 -4.37
N ARG A 110 -38.32 5.69 -3.58
CA ARG A 110 -37.41 4.67 -4.08
C ARG A 110 -37.77 3.32 -3.51
N ILE A 111 -37.83 2.31 -4.36
CA ILE A 111 -37.94 0.92 -3.92
C ILE A 111 -36.62 0.24 -4.21
N VAL A 112 -36.01 -0.34 -3.18
CA VAL A 112 -34.74 -1.05 -3.28
C VAL A 112 -34.96 -2.54 -3.09
N THR A 113 -34.50 -3.36 -4.04
CA THR A 113 -34.72 -4.81 -4.00
C THR A 113 -33.49 -5.62 -4.34
N GLN A 114 -33.45 -6.85 -3.83
CA GLN A 114 -32.47 -7.84 -4.24
C GLN A 114 -32.77 -8.39 -5.64
N ARG A 115 -34.04 -8.70 -5.90
CA ARG A 115 -34.51 -9.28 -7.16
C ARG A 115 -34.79 -8.20 -8.19
N ASP A 116 -34.54 -8.53 -9.45
CA ASP A 116 -34.88 -7.67 -10.58
C ASP A 116 -36.40 -7.54 -10.78
N VAL A 117 -36.81 -6.60 -11.63
CA VAL A 117 -38.23 -6.31 -11.91
C VAL A 117 -38.66 -6.81 -13.29
N ALA A 118 -39.93 -7.16 -13.42
CA ALA A 118 -40.51 -7.55 -14.69
C ALA A 118 -40.53 -6.37 -15.67
N LYS A 119 -40.57 -6.65 -16.98
CA LYS A 119 -40.52 -5.64 -18.06
C LYS A 119 -41.53 -4.49 -17.90
N ILE A 120 -42.67 -4.77 -17.28
CA ILE A 120 -43.73 -3.78 -17.02
C ILE A 120 -43.32 -2.68 -16.03
N LEU A 121 -42.32 -2.94 -15.18
CA LEU A 121 -41.74 -2.04 -14.18
C LEU A 121 -40.37 -1.48 -14.60
N ASP A 122 -39.80 -1.93 -15.73
CA ASP A 122 -38.42 -1.61 -16.13
C ASP A 122 -38.16 -0.11 -16.29
N GLY A 123 -39.18 0.66 -16.70
CA GLY A 123 -39.10 2.13 -16.79
C GLY A 123 -38.74 2.81 -15.46
N PHE A 124 -39.11 2.22 -14.32
CA PHE A 124 -38.78 2.76 -12.99
C PHE A 124 -37.30 2.60 -12.63
N LYS A 125 -36.52 1.77 -13.33
CA LYS A 125 -35.07 1.61 -13.06
C LYS A 125 -34.23 2.81 -13.52
N THR A 126 -34.82 3.70 -14.32
CA THR A 126 -34.14 4.90 -14.79
C THR A 126 -34.23 5.99 -13.72
N GLU A 127 -33.09 6.55 -13.31
CA GLU A 127 -33.05 7.67 -12.37
C GLU A 127 -33.84 8.88 -12.90
N LEU A 128 -34.47 9.65 -11.99
CA LEU A 128 -35.42 10.70 -12.35
C LEU A 128 -34.81 11.81 -13.22
N ASP A 129 -33.54 12.16 -13.02
CA ASP A 129 -32.81 13.16 -13.79
C ASP A 129 -32.60 12.75 -15.26
N LYS A 130 -32.73 11.46 -15.57
CA LYS A 130 -32.60 10.90 -16.92
C LYS A 130 -33.95 10.59 -17.57
N ARG A 131 -35.06 10.81 -16.85
CA ARG A 131 -36.41 10.54 -17.35
C ARG A 131 -36.99 11.77 -18.02
N ASN A 132 -37.50 11.59 -19.24
CA ASN A 132 -38.24 12.61 -19.98
C ASN A 132 -39.73 12.29 -19.92
N LEU A 133 -40.46 12.98 -19.05
CA LEU A 133 -41.90 12.75 -18.87
C LEU A 133 -42.72 13.44 -19.97
N PRO A 134 -43.84 12.86 -20.43
CA PRO A 134 -44.41 11.58 -19.98
C PRO A 134 -43.67 10.36 -20.57
N ASP A 135 -43.45 9.35 -19.75
CA ASP A 135 -42.78 8.11 -20.16
C ASP A 135 -43.63 6.85 -19.84
N THR A 136 -43.01 5.67 -19.93
CA THR A 136 -43.70 4.40 -19.62
C THR A 136 -44.22 4.35 -18.19
N THR A 137 -43.57 5.00 -17.23
CA THR A 137 -44.01 5.03 -15.84
C THR A 137 -45.17 6.00 -15.63
N THR A 138 -45.24 7.12 -16.36
CA THR A 138 -46.41 8.03 -16.32
C THR A 138 -47.66 7.29 -16.78
N ALA A 139 -47.55 6.45 -17.81
CA ALA A 139 -48.65 5.57 -18.23
C ALA A 139 -49.03 4.55 -17.14
N ARG A 140 -48.06 4.03 -16.37
CA ARG A 140 -48.34 3.16 -15.21
C ARG A 140 -48.99 3.91 -14.06
N GLY A 141 -48.57 5.14 -13.77
CA GLY A 141 -49.17 6.01 -12.77
C GLY A 141 -50.64 6.28 -13.06
N LYS A 142 -50.98 6.59 -14.32
CA LYS A 142 -52.39 6.74 -14.76
C LYS A 142 -53.21 5.47 -14.56
N ALA A 143 -52.64 4.30 -14.87
CA ALA A 143 -53.32 3.02 -14.66
C ALA A 143 -53.53 2.71 -13.17
N LEU A 144 -52.53 2.99 -12.32
CA LEU A 144 -52.61 2.84 -10.87
C LEU A 144 -53.62 3.81 -10.25
N LEU A 145 -53.63 5.07 -10.67
CA LEU A 145 -54.62 6.06 -10.25
C LEU A 145 -56.04 5.60 -10.59
N LYS A 146 -56.26 5.02 -11.78
CA LYS A 146 -57.56 4.45 -12.15
C LYS A 146 -57.96 3.25 -11.28
N LYS A 147 -57.00 2.43 -10.85
CA LYS A 147 -57.21 1.26 -9.98
C LYS A 147 -57.49 1.68 -8.52
N PHE A 148 -56.81 2.71 -8.03
CA PHE A 148 -56.82 3.15 -6.63
C PHE A 148 -57.26 4.61 -6.46
N LYS A 149 -58.38 4.98 -7.09
CA LYS A 149 -58.82 6.39 -7.24
C LYS A 149 -58.99 7.19 -5.95
N ARG A 150 -59.30 6.52 -4.84
CA ARG A 150 -59.63 7.15 -3.55
C ARG A 150 -58.43 7.26 -2.62
N PHE A 151 -57.30 6.66 -2.98
CA PHE A 151 -56.13 6.60 -2.12
C PHE A 151 -55.15 7.72 -2.47
N THR A 152 -54.80 8.52 -1.47
CA THR A 152 -53.76 9.55 -1.55
C THR A 152 -52.80 9.44 -0.36
N SER A 153 -51.59 9.96 -0.51
CA SER A 153 -50.66 10.09 0.62
C SER A 153 -51.21 11.06 1.68
N PRO A 154 -50.64 11.06 2.90
CA PRO A 154 -50.89 12.09 3.90
C PRO A 154 -50.62 13.53 3.43
N GLN A 155 -49.85 13.74 2.36
CA GLN A 155 -49.64 15.04 1.71
C GLN A 155 -50.47 15.21 0.42
N ASN A 156 -51.56 14.44 0.27
CA ASN A 156 -52.51 14.50 -0.84
C ASN A 156 -51.92 14.16 -2.23
N ARG A 157 -50.85 13.36 -2.29
CA ARG A 157 -50.30 12.87 -3.57
C ARG A 157 -51.00 11.61 -4.03
N SER A 158 -51.18 11.50 -5.34
CA SER A 158 -51.83 10.35 -5.98
C SER A 158 -50.79 9.34 -6.49
N PHE A 159 -51.25 8.18 -6.98
CA PHE A 159 -50.37 7.21 -7.64
C PHE A 159 -49.81 7.70 -8.98
N ALA A 160 -50.38 8.74 -9.59
CA ALA A 160 -49.76 9.38 -10.75
C ALA A 160 -48.50 10.15 -10.32
N ASP A 161 -48.60 10.95 -9.25
CA ASP A 161 -47.47 11.69 -8.68
C ASP A 161 -46.37 10.73 -8.19
N TRP A 162 -46.76 9.64 -7.52
CA TRP A 162 -45.84 8.60 -7.10
C TRP A 162 -45.05 8.03 -8.28
N ALA A 163 -45.72 7.67 -9.38
CA ALA A 163 -45.04 7.04 -10.51
C ALA A 163 -44.06 7.98 -11.23
N ASP A 164 -44.43 9.25 -11.36
CA ASP A 164 -43.56 10.27 -11.95
C ASP A 164 -42.33 10.59 -11.07
N ASN A 165 -42.40 10.30 -9.76
CA ASN A 165 -41.33 10.58 -8.79
C ASN A 165 -40.73 9.32 -8.14
N CYS A 166 -40.98 8.14 -8.69
CA CYS A 166 -40.46 6.88 -8.18
C CYS A 166 -39.29 6.33 -9.00
N VAL A 167 -38.27 5.80 -8.30
CA VAL A 167 -37.17 5.01 -8.87
C VAL A 167 -37.16 3.61 -8.25
N TRP A 168 -36.84 2.60 -9.05
CA TRP A 168 -36.62 1.25 -8.59
C TRP A 168 -35.14 0.88 -8.72
N GLN A 169 -34.50 0.54 -7.62
CA GLN A 169 -33.08 0.22 -7.60
C GLN A 169 -32.86 -1.24 -7.21
N VAL A 170 -32.04 -1.94 -8.00
CA VAL A 170 -31.74 -3.36 -7.81
C VAL A 170 -30.26 -3.52 -7.53
N TYR A 171 -29.91 -3.99 -6.35
CA TYR A 171 -28.50 -4.19 -5.96
C TYR A 171 -28.05 -5.65 -5.96
N GLY A 172 -28.98 -6.61 -6.03
CA GLY A 172 -28.64 -8.03 -5.84
C GLY A 172 -28.58 -8.39 -4.36
N ASP A 173 -27.84 -9.44 -4.03
CA ASP A 173 -27.62 -9.89 -2.66
C ASP A 173 -26.73 -8.92 -1.86
N VAL A 174 -26.43 -9.30 -0.61
CA VAL A 174 -25.61 -8.48 0.31
C VAL A 174 -24.20 -8.29 -0.22
N GLU A 175 -23.58 -9.33 -0.78
CA GLU A 175 -22.20 -9.29 -1.28
C GLU A 175 -22.08 -8.34 -2.48
N ALA A 176 -23.05 -8.38 -3.40
CA ALA A 176 -23.11 -7.46 -4.53
C ALA A 176 -23.28 -6.00 -4.08
N LEU A 177 -24.14 -5.75 -3.08
CA LEU A 177 -24.34 -4.42 -2.52
C LEU A 177 -23.10 -3.90 -1.77
N GLU A 178 -22.46 -4.75 -0.99
CA GLU A 178 -21.19 -4.45 -0.32
C GLU A 178 -20.11 -4.06 -1.33
N ALA A 179 -19.95 -4.82 -2.43
CA ALA A 179 -19.01 -4.46 -3.48
C ALA A 179 -19.31 -3.08 -4.12
N VAL A 180 -20.59 -2.75 -4.29
CA VAL A 180 -21.00 -1.40 -4.77
C VAL A 180 -20.62 -0.32 -3.76
N ASN A 181 -20.83 -0.56 -2.46
CA ASN A 181 -20.51 0.37 -1.39
C ASN A 181 -19.01 0.56 -1.21
N ILE A 182 -18.23 -0.51 -1.22
CA ILE A 182 -16.76 -0.45 -1.16
C ILE A 182 -16.20 0.35 -2.34
N LYS A 183 -16.77 0.18 -3.54
CA LYS A 183 -16.40 1.00 -4.70
C LYS A 183 -16.77 2.48 -4.51
N ALA A 184 -17.90 2.78 -3.87
CA ALA A 184 -18.28 4.16 -3.58
C ALA A 184 -17.36 4.79 -2.52
N LEU A 185 -17.03 4.05 -1.47
CA LEU A 185 -16.07 4.45 -0.44
C LEU A 185 -14.67 4.66 -1.01
N SER A 186 -14.24 3.81 -1.95
CA SER A 186 -12.91 3.91 -2.57
C SER A 186 -12.79 5.21 -3.37
N LYS A 187 -13.84 5.59 -4.09
CA LYS A 187 -13.90 6.88 -4.79
C LYS A 187 -13.90 8.06 -3.82
N LEU A 188 -14.62 7.95 -2.70
CA LEU A 188 -14.56 8.96 -1.66
C LEU A 188 -13.12 9.10 -1.12
N ALA A 189 -12.46 8.01 -0.76
CA ALA A 189 -11.08 8.03 -0.30
C ALA A 189 -10.12 8.69 -1.33
N GLU A 190 -10.28 8.35 -2.61
CA GLU A 190 -9.53 8.98 -3.71
C GLU A 190 -9.76 10.50 -3.79
N ASP A 191 -11.01 10.96 -3.66
CA ASP A 191 -11.38 12.38 -3.65
C ASP A 191 -10.73 13.13 -2.47
N PHE A 192 -10.48 12.45 -1.35
CA PHE A 192 -9.74 12.99 -0.20
C PHE A 192 -8.21 12.85 -0.31
N GLY A 193 -7.71 12.14 -1.33
CA GLY A 193 -6.29 11.91 -1.58
C GLY A 193 -5.69 10.70 -0.85
N ASN A 194 -6.49 9.98 -0.07
CA ASN A 194 -6.07 8.79 0.67
C ASN A 194 -6.10 7.54 -0.21
N ARG A 195 -5.31 6.52 0.14
CA ARG A 195 -5.25 5.24 -0.59
C ARG A 195 -5.25 4.03 0.35
N PRO A 196 -6.31 3.84 1.14
CA PRO A 196 -6.42 2.69 2.04
C PRO A 196 -6.37 1.38 1.24
N ASN A 197 -5.73 0.37 1.83
CA ASN A 197 -5.74 -0.98 1.27
C ASN A 197 -7.11 -1.67 1.50
N ASN A 198 -7.33 -2.84 0.90
CA ASN A 198 -8.63 -3.54 1.00
C ASN A 198 -9.06 -3.84 2.44
N THR A 199 -8.13 -4.20 3.34
CA THR A 199 -8.45 -4.48 4.74
C THR A 199 -8.88 -3.22 5.48
N GLN A 200 -8.20 -2.10 5.24
CA GLN A 200 -8.58 -0.80 5.80
C GLN A 200 -9.93 -0.33 5.23
N MET A 201 -10.14 -0.48 3.93
CA MET A 201 -11.41 -0.19 3.27
C MET A 201 -12.58 -0.96 3.89
N GLN A 202 -12.39 -2.25 4.16
CA GLN A 202 -13.38 -3.07 4.84
C GLN A 202 -13.66 -2.56 6.26
N ALA A 203 -12.61 -2.29 7.05
CA ALA A 203 -12.77 -1.79 8.40
C ALA A 203 -13.53 -0.44 8.45
N ILE A 204 -13.21 0.49 7.54
CA ILE A 204 -13.94 1.76 7.41
C ILE A 204 -15.39 1.51 7.02
N TYR A 205 -15.65 0.58 6.10
CA TYR A 205 -17.01 0.23 5.71
C TYR A 205 -17.83 -0.34 6.88
N ASP A 206 -17.22 -1.21 7.68
CA ASP A 206 -17.85 -1.81 8.86
C ASP A 206 -18.22 -0.74 9.92
N GLU A 207 -17.41 0.30 10.10
CA GLU A 207 -17.74 1.45 10.97
C GLU A 207 -19.00 2.20 10.49
N PHE A 208 -19.17 2.36 9.17
CA PHE A 208 -20.38 2.98 8.61
C PHE A 208 -21.61 2.06 8.66
N LEU A 209 -21.41 0.74 8.59
CA LEU A 209 -22.47 -0.23 8.86
C LEU A 209 -22.93 -0.14 10.32
N GLU A 210 -21.99 -0.05 11.27
CA GLU A 210 -22.33 0.13 12.69
C GLU A 210 -23.03 1.48 12.94
N MET A 211 -22.64 2.54 12.24
CA MET A 211 -23.35 3.83 12.28
C MET A 211 -24.80 3.69 11.79
N ALA A 212 -25.03 2.97 10.69
CA ALA A 212 -26.37 2.75 10.15
C ALA A 212 -27.24 1.90 11.11
N ASP A 213 -26.68 0.82 11.67
CA ASP A 213 -27.36 -0.05 12.65
C ASP A 213 -27.74 0.72 13.92
N LYS A 214 -26.83 1.54 14.46
CA LYS A 214 -27.12 2.42 15.62
C LYS A 214 -28.27 3.38 15.32
N ALA A 215 -28.27 4.01 14.14
CA ALA A 215 -29.36 4.91 13.76
C ALA A 215 -30.70 4.16 13.58
N ALA A 216 -30.67 2.96 12.98
CA ALA A 216 -31.86 2.14 12.78
C ALA A 216 -32.46 1.65 14.11
N THR A 217 -31.61 1.27 15.08
CA THR A 217 -32.03 0.71 16.37
C THR A 217 -32.31 1.74 17.46
N ALA A 218 -31.88 3.00 17.29
CA ALA A 218 -32.13 4.08 18.24
C ALA A 218 -33.63 4.27 18.55
N ASN A 219 -33.93 4.66 19.79
CA ASN A 219 -35.31 4.80 20.24
C ASN A 219 -35.95 6.10 19.72
N VAL A 220 -36.98 5.97 18.87
CA VAL A 220 -37.70 7.10 18.26
C VAL A 220 -38.23 8.11 19.29
N LYS A 221 -38.56 7.68 20.51
CA LYS A 221 -39.18 8.56 21.53
C LYS A 221 -38.15 9.29 22.38
N THR A 222 -37.04 8.64 22.72
CA THR A 222 -36.05 9.17 23.66
C THR A 222 -34.76 9.65 23.00
N ALA A 223 -34.49 9.20 21.77
CA ALA A 223 -33.25 9.40 21.04
C ALA A 223 -33.51 9.65 19.54
N ALA A 224 -34.55 10.43 19.22
CA ALA A 224 -34.97 10.67 17.83
C ALA A 224 -33.86 11.24 16.94
N SER A 225 -32.97 12.08 17.49
CA SER A 225 -31.84 12.66 16.77
C SER A 225 -30.78 11.62 16.38
N GLU A 226 -30.66 10.52 17.13
CA GLU A 226 -29.69 9.45 16.84
C GLU A 226 -30.09 8.63 15.60
N LYS A 227 -31.36 8.72 15.18
CA LYS A 227 -31.84 8.14 13.91
C LYS A 227 -31.38 8.92 12.67
N ILE A 228 -30.80 10.10 12.85
CA ILE A 228 -30.45 11.05 11.80
C ILE A 228 -28.93 11.12 11.68
N ILE A 229 -28.42 10.71 10.53
CA ILE A 229 -27.02 10.80 10.16
C ILE A 229 -26.84 12.07 9.34
N LEU A 230 -26.25 13.08 9.95
CA LEU A 230 -25.96 14.37 9.31
C LEU A 230 -24.70 14.28 8.43
N ARG A 231 -24.68 15.05 7.34
CA ARG A 231 -23.57 15.06 6.38
C ARG A 231 -22.22 15.44 7.00
N GLU A 232 -22.16 16.55 7.72
CA GLU A 232 -20.89 17.08 8.25
C GLU A 232 -20.23 16.13 9.28
N PRO A 233 -20.95 15.58 10.29
CA PRO A 233 -20.38 14.56 11.17
C PRO A 233 -19.92 13.30 10.43
N ALA A 234 -20.68 12.81 9.45
CA ALA A 234 -20.30 11.63 8.68
C ALA A 234 -19.00 11.85 7.88
N LEU A 235 -18.83 13.03 7.26
CA LEU A 235 -17.60 13.42 6.58
C LEU A 235 -16.41 13.54 7.53
N ALA A 236 -16.62 14.14 8.71
CA ALA A 236 -15.58 14.26 9.71
C ALA A 236 -15.11 12.88 10.20
N GLN A 237 -16.04 11.95 10.43
CA GLN A 237 -15.72 10.57 10.79
C GLN A 237 -14.99 9.84 9.67
N LEU A 238 -15.44 9.97 8.41
CA LEU A 238 -14.73 9.40 7.27
C LEU A 238 -13.28 9.89 7.20
N LYS A 239 -13.07 11.21 7.32
CA LYS A 239 -11.74 11.81 7.29
C LYS A 239 -10.85 11.26 8.40
N GLN A 240 -11.35 11.20 9.64
CA GLN A 240 -10.60 10.66 10.77
C GLN A 240 -10.20 9.19 10.54
N LEU A 241 -11.11 8.38 10.00
CA LEU A 241 -10.84 6.96 9.71
C LEU A 241 -9.82 6.80 8.58
N LEU A 242 -9.85 7.67 7.56
CA LEU A 242 -8.87 7.69 6.47
C LEU A 242 -7.49 8.13 6.95
N ASP A 243 -7.41 9.17 7.78
CA ASP A 243 -6.15 9.65 8.37
C ASP A 243 -5.52 8.53 9.23
N ALA A 244 -6.32 7.84 10.06
CA ALA A 244 -5.85 6.69 10.83
C ALA A 244 -5.36 5.52 9.96
N ALA A 245 -6.01 5.28 8.81
CA ALA A 245 -5.60 4.27 7.85
C ALA A 245 -4.26 4.63 7.18
N ASP A 246 -4.01 5.91 6.89
CA ASP A 246 -2.72 6.36 6.33
C ASP A 246 -1.59 6.24 7.36
N ASP A 247 -1.84 6.56 8.63
CA ASP A 247 -0.88 6.39 9.72
C ASP A 247 -0.49 4.90 9.86
N GLN A 248 -1.47 4.00 9.88
CA GLN A 248 -1.23 2.56 9.94
C GLN A 248 -0.49 2.04 8.69
N SER A 249 -0.80 2.59 7.52
CA SER A 249 -0.11 2.25 6.26
C SER A 249 1.37 2.64 6.32
N THR A 250 1.68 3.80 6.91
CA THR A 250 3.06 4.28 7.08
C THR A 250 3.86 3.34 7.99
N ALA A 251 3.24 2.83 9.06
CA ALA A 251 3.88 1.87 9.98
C ALA A 251 4.29 0.54 9.32
N THR A 252 3.72 0.19 8.17
CA THR A 252 4.04 -1.05 7.42
C THR A 252 4.53 -0.78 6.00
N ALA A 253 4.79 0.49 5.67
CA ALA A 253 5.25 0.91 4.37
C ALA A 253 6.63 0.30 4.07
N LYS A 254 6.87 -0.04 2.81
CA LYS A 254 8.17 -0.55 2.37
C LYS A 254 9.02 0.63 1.88
N PRO A 255 10.12 1.00 2.55
CA PRO A 255 10.91 2.18 2.19
C PRO A 255 11.71 2.00 0.91
N TYR A 256 12.13 0.77 0.61
CA TYR A 256 13.10 0.48 -0.46
C TYR A 256 12.48 0.30 -1.86
N LYS A 257 11.27 0.85 -2.09
CA LYS A 257 10.52 0.73 -3.35
C LYS A 257 11.12 1.55 -4.50
N LYS A 258 11.76 2.67 -4.19
CA LYS A 258 12.38 3.59 -5.15
C LYS A 258 13.85 3.73 -4.82
N ARG A 259 14.63 4.08 -5.83
CA ARG A 259 16.07 4.30 -5.74
C ARG A 259 16.53 5.32 -6.78
N PRO A 260 17.63 6.05 -6.54
CA PRO A 260 18.30 6.83 -7.57
C PRO A 260 18.61 6.00 -8.82
N ASP A 261 18.63 6.65 -9.99
CA ASP A 261 19.09 6.02 -11.22
C ASP A 261 20.61 5.71 -11.12
N PRO A 262 21.06 4.54 -11.59
CA PRO A 262 22.46 4.14 -11.42
C PRO A 262 23.44 5.12 -12.09
N PHE A 263 24.39 5.67 -11.31
CA PHE A 263 25.50 6.46 -11.86
C PHE A 263 26.71 5.61 -12.28
N LEU A 264 26.94 4.50 -11.56
CA LEU A 264 27.95 3.49 -11.89
C LEU A 264 27.44 2.61 -13.02
N ILE A 265 28.29 2.39 -14.02
CA ILE A 265 27.95 1.59 -15.19
C ILE A 265 28.81 0.34 -15.22
N GLU A 266 28.16 -0.81 -15.25
CA GLU A 266 28.85 -2.09 -15.45
C GLU A 266 29.46 -2.14 -16.85
N PHE A 267 30.77 -2.33 -16.95
CA PHE A 267 31.48 -2.40 -18.24
C PHE A 267 31.97 -3.81 -18.57
N HIS A 268 31.97 -4.70 -17.57
CA HIS A 268 32.39 -6.09 -17.68
C HIS A 268 31.93 -6.90 -16.47
N ALA A 269 31.62 -8.17 -16.67
CA ALA A 269 31.22 -9.11 -15.64
C ALA A 269 31.57 -10.54 -16.06
N SER A 270 31.56 -11.47 -15.10
CA SER A 270 31.65 -12.90 -15.39
C SER A 270 30.52 -13.34 -16.32
N THR A 271 30.82 -14.23 -17.26
CA THR A 271 29.87 -14.69 -18.29
C THR A 271 29.02 -15.87 -17.87
N ASP A 272 29.46 -16.65 -16.87
CA ASP A 272 28.83 -17.91 -16.51
C ASP A 272 27.85 -17.73 -15.35
N GLU A 273 26.59 -18.10 -15.58
CA GLU A 273 25.56 -18.09 -14.55
C GLU A 273 25.80 -19.23 -13.53
N GLY A 274 25.59 -18.93 -12.24
CA GLY A 274 25.63 -19.95 -11.17
C GLY A 274 27.01 -20.24 -10.58
N LEU A 275 28.05 -19.50 -10.96
CA LEU A 275 29.37 -19.60 -10.30
C LEU A 275 29.27 -19.22 -8.81
N LEU A 276 29.94 -19.99 -7.96
CA LEU A 276 30.10 -19.64 -6.54
C LEU A 276 30.97 -18.38 -6.39
N GLN A 277 31.92 -18.15 -7.29
CA GLN A 277 32.72 -16.93 -7.34
C GLN A 277 32.47 -16.21 -8.65
N SER A 278 32.00 -14.98 -8.58
CA SER A 278 31.77 -14.13 -9.74
C SER A 278 32.29 -12.71 -9.49
N PHE A 279 32.44 -11.93 -10.56
CA PHE A 279 32.84 -10.55 -10.45
C PHE A 279 32.11 -9.64 -11.42
N SER A 280 32.12 -8.34 -11.12
CA SER A 280 31.68 -7.30 -12.05
C SER A 280 32.42 -5.98 -11.82
N GLY A 281 32.82 -5.36 -12.93
CA GLY A 281 33.53 -4.10 -12.98
C GLY A 281 32.61 -2.93 -13.29
N PHE A 282 32.73 -1.86 -12.51
CA PHE A 282 31.96 -0.63 -12.68
C PHE A 282 32.86 0.58 -12.90
N ASP A 283 32.41 1.49 -13.76
CA ASP A 283 33.07 2.77 -14.04
C ASP A 283 31.99 3.86 -14.15
N VAL A 284 32.36 5.10 -13.84
CA VAL A 284 31.51 6.28 -14.03
C VAL A 284 31.71 6.95 -15.39
N ARG A 285 32.68 6.43 -16.16
CA ARG A 285 33.09 6.88 -17.50
C ARG A 285 33.67 8.29 -17.52
N TYR A 286 34.38 8.56 -18.60
CA TYR A 286 34.84 9.89 -18.94
C TYR A 286 33.74 10.73 -19.58
N ALA A 287 33.68 12.01 -19.22
CA ALA A 287 32.93 13.04 -19.95
C ALA A 287 33.88 14.19 -20.28
N LEU A 288 33.97 14.58 -21.55
CA LEU A 288 34.91 15.60 -22.02
C LEU A 288 36.37 15.32 -21.56
N LYS A 289 36.78 14.03 -21.57
CA LYS A 289 38.09 13.55 -21.11
C LYS A 289 38.41 13.78 -19.62
N ALA A 290 37.41 14.08 -18.79
CA ALA A 290 37.52 14.07 -17.33
C ALA A 290 36.74 12.89 -16.71
N TRP A 291 37.35 12.18 -15.75
CA TRP A 291 36.67 11.13 -15.00
C TRP A 291 35.68 11.75 -14.01
N ARG A 292 34.45 11.25 -13.97
CA ARG A 292 33.29 11.93 -13.37
C ARG A 292 33.20 11.82 -11.83
N HIS A 293 34.29 12.07 -11.11
CA HIS A 293 34.31 12.00 -9.63
C HIS A 293 33.29 12.94 -8.96
N ASP A 294 33.14 14.18 -9.43
CA ASP A 294 32.20 15.14 -8.85
C ASP A 294 30.73 14.70 -8.94
N GLY A 295 30.37 14.11 -10.07
CA GLY A 295 29.03 13.56 -10.27
C GLY A 295 28.82 12.28 -9.47
N PHE A 296 29.88 11.48 -9.29
CA PHE A 296 29.81 10.28 -8.45
C PHE A 296 29.62 10.64 -6.98
N ALA A 297 30.38 11.62 -6.47
CA ALA A 297 30.21 12.17 -5.13
C ALA A 297 28.79 12.68 -4.90
N LYS A 298 28.19 13.37 -5.89
CA LYS A 298 26.79 13.80 -5.82
C LYS A 298 25.85 12.61 -5.65
N HIS A 299 26.00 11.60 -6.49
CA HIS A 299 25.16 10.40 -6.45
C HIS A 299 25.29 9.66 -5.11
N LEU A 300 26.50 9.55 -4.54
CA LEU A 300 26.69 8.93 -3.21
C LEU A 300 25.93 9.68 -2.10
N VAL A 301 25.85 11.01 -2.16
CA VAL A 301 25.04 11.79 -1.21
C VAL A 301 23.55 11.45 -1.31
N GLU A 302 23.04 11.14 -2.51
CA GLU A 302 21.63 10.73 -2.71
C GLU A 302 21.30 9.41 -1.98
N TRP A 303 22.31 8.58 -1.68
CA TRP A 303 22.18 7.32 -0.94
C TRP A 303 22.29 7.46 0.58
N LEU A 304 22.75 8.60 1.10
CA LEU A 304 22.96 8.78 2.54
C LEU A 304 21.69 8.55 3.38
N PRO A 305 20.48 9.01 2.98
CA PRO A 305 19.28 8.71 3.74
C PRO A 305 19.01 7.22 3.90
N GLU A 306 19.15 6.43 2.84
CA GLU A 306 18.92 4.98 2.88
C GLU A 306 20.02 4.24 3.66
N PHE A 307 21.26 4.72 3.57
CA PHE A 307 22.41 4.12 4.23
C PHE A 307 22.44 4.42 5.75
N SER A 308 22.08 5.64 6.14
CA SER A 308 22.26 6.14 7.51
C SER A 308 21.03 6.03 8.41
N LEU A 309 19.82 5.92 7.87
CA LEU A 309 18.58 5.94 8.65
C LEU A 309 17.91 4.57 8.72
N LYS A 310 17.13 4.33 9.78
CA LYS A 310 16.30 3.12 9.91
C LYS A 310 15.19 3.09 8.85
N ALA A 311 14.66 1.91 8.57
CA ALA A 311 13.58 1.73 7.60
C ALA A 311 12.32 2.52 8.02
N SER A 312 12.00 2.50 9.31
CA SER A 312 10.93 3.26 9.96
C SER A 312 11.13 4.78 9.88
N GLU A 313 12.36 5.25 9.72
CA GLU A 313 12.66 6.67 9.54
C GLU A 313 12.56 7.09 8.07
N ILE A 314 12.98 6.22 7.14
CA ILE A 314 12.93 6.48 5.70
C ILE A 314 11.48 6.63 5.23
N VAL A 315 10.54 5.79 5.71
CA VAL A 315 9.12 5.91 5.35
C VAL A 315 8.48 7.22 5.82
N ASN A 316 9.11 7.92 6.75
CA ASN A 316 8.66 9.19 7.31
C ASN A 316 9.37 10.42 6.70
N ILE A 317 10.17 10.23 5.64
CA ILE A 317 10.74 11.35 4.89
C ILE A 317 9.64 12.01 4.05
N LEU A 318 9.30 13.24 4.41
CA LEU A 318 8.27 14.07 3.81
C LEU A 318 8.88 15.39 3.33
N ALA A 319 8.20 16.07 2.42
CA ALA A 319 8.72 17.30 1.81
C ALA A 319 9.13 18.38 2.86
N HIS A 320 8.39 18.48 3.97
CA HIS A 320 8.64 19.49 5.00
C HIS A 320 9.76 19.13 5.98
N ASN A 321 10.22 17.86 6.03
CA ASN A 321 11.28 17.41 6.94
C ASN A 321 12.52 16.86 6.21
N ALA A 322 12.52 16.83 4.88
CA ALA A 322 13.57 16.22 4.05
C ALA A 322 14.97 16.78 4.35
N GLU A 323 15.08 18.09 4.55
CA GLU A 323 16.35 18.75 4.89
C GLU A 323 16.90 18.28 6.24
N ALA A 324 16.05 18.24 7.27
CA ALA A 324 16.43 17.75 8.60
C ALA A 324 16.83 16.27 8.57
N MET A 325 16.13 15.46 7.77
CA MET A 325 16.46 14.04 7.59
C MET A 325 17.81 13.85 6.90
N LEU A 326 18.10 14.62 5.85
CA LEU A 326 19.37 14.56 5.13
C LEU A 326 20.55 14.92 6.03
N ALA A 327 20.46 16.01 6.79
CA ALA A 327 21.56 16.37 7.68
C ALA A 327 21.75 15.38 8.82
N ARG A 328 20.67 14.81 9.36
CA ARG A 328 20.78 13.71 10.32
C ARG A 328 21.52 12.51 9.71
N SER A 329 21.26 12.19 8.44
CA SER A 329 22.00 11.14 7.72
C SER A 329 23.48 11.45 7.57
N ILE A 330 23.83 12.71 7.29
CA ILE A 330 25.22 13.16 7.19
C ILE A 330 25.89 13.11 8.56
N ASN A 331 25.25 13.61 9.62
CA ASN A 331 25.79 13.56 10.99
C ASN A 331 26.03 12.13 11.45
N ALA A 332 25.05 11.23 11.25
CA ALA A 332 25.21 9.81 11.57
C ALA A 332 26.38 9.17 10.79
N PHE A 333 26.59 9.57 9.53
CA PHE A 333 27.72 9.12 8.72
C PHE A 333 29.06 9.69 9.24
N SER A 334 29.10 10.96 9.64
CA SER A 334 30.31 11.65 10.09
C SER A 334 30.73 11.28 11.52
N ASP A 335 29.78 10.99 12.41
CA ASP A 335 30.03 10.67 13.82
C ASP A 335 30.44 9.19 14.05
N CYS A 336 30.53 8.40 12.98
CA CYS A 336 30.89 7.00 13.07
C CYS A 336 32.39 6.80 13.38
N ASP A 337 32.70 5.88 14.30
CA ASP A 337 34.07 5.48 14.64
C ASP A 337 34.87 4.83 13.48
N LEU A 338 34.22 4.46 12.36
CA LEU A 338 34.94 3.87 11.23
C LEU A 338 35.76 4.93 10.48
N PRO A 339 36.94 4.54 9.97
CA PRO A 339 37.69 5.37 9.03
C PRO A 339 36.82 5.86 7.87
N ARG A 340 37.00 7.13 7.48
CA ARG A 340 36.16 7.82 6.49
C ARG A 340 36.20 7.14 5.12
N ASP A 341 37.37 6.68 4.72
CA ASP A 341 37.63 5.90 3.51
C ASP A 341 36.82 4.58 3.51
N ARG A 342 36.81 3.86 4.64
CA ARG A 342 36.01 2.64 4.80
C ARG A 342 34.51 2.94 4.71
N LEU A 343 34.02 4.01 5.33
CA LEU A 343 32.60 4.39 5.24
C LEU A 343 32.17 4.73 3.81
N ILE A 344 33.02 5.43 3.06
CA ILE A 344 32.77 5.72 1.65
C ILE A 344 32.75 4.41 0.84
N ALA A 345 33.65 3.47 1.10
CA ALA A 345 33.61 2.15 0.48
C ALA A 345 32.27 1.43 0.75
N GLU A 346 31.83 1.38 2.00
CA GLU A 346 30.57 0.74 2.38
C GLU A 346 29.36 1.43 1.73
N LEU A 347 29.39 2.75 1.57
CA LEU A 347 28.36 3.51 0.85
C LEU A 347 28.34 3.21 -0.65
N ILE A 348 29.51 3.05 -1.28
CA ILE A 348 29.61 2.63 -2.68
C ILE A 348 29.04 1.22 -2.86
N LEU A 349 29.38 0.30 -1.95
CA LEU A 349 28.87 -1.07 -1.99
C LEU A 349 27.35 -1.08 -1.87
N HIS A 350 26.80 -0.32 -0.91
CA HIS A 350 25.37 -0.12 -0.75
C HIS A 350 24.72 0.35 -2.06
N ALA A 351 25.27 1.39 -2.69
CA ALA A 351 24.75 1.94 -3.94
C ALA A 351 24.75 0.90 -5.08
N ILE A 352 25.80 0.06 -5.20
CA ILE A 352 25.86 -1.01 -6.19
C ILE A 352 24.80 -2.08 -5.91
N LEU A 353 24.73 -2.57 -4.67
CA LEU A 353 23.77 -3.60 -4.27
C LEU A 353 22.34 -3.15 -4.50
N ARG A 354 22.05 -1.89 -4.19
CA ARG A 354 20.74 -1.29 -4.41
C ARG A 354 20.46 -0.94 -5.84
N SER A 355 21.45 -0.67 -6.67
CA SER A 355 21.22 -0.35 -8.09
C SER A 355 21.02 -1.61 -8.94
N ARG A 356 21.83 -2.65 -8.69
CA ARG A 356 21.87 -3.85 -9.54
C ARG A 356 20.89 -4.94 -9.12
N GLN A 357 20.68 -5.11 -7.81
CA GLN A 357 19.90 -6.21 -7.29
C GLN A 357 18.57 -5.72 -6.72
N ASN A 358 17.58 -6.60 -6.67
CA ASN A 358 16.42 -6.36 -5.82
C ASN A 358 16.84 -6.66 -4.38
N SER A 359 17.47 -5.67 -3.75
CA SER A 359 18.04 -5.80 -2.41
C SER A 359 17.36 -4.83 -1.44
N GLU A 360 17.12 -5.28 -0.22
CA GLU A 360 16.62 -4.47 0.89
C GLU A 360 17.64 -4.46 2.03
N PRO A 361 18.15 -3.29 2.44
CA PRO A 361 19.20 -3.22 3.45
C PRO A 361 18.65 -3.54 4.86
N VAL A 362 19.52 -4.13 5.67
CA VAL A 362 19.44 -4.07 7.13
C VAL A 362 20.07 -2.76 7.55
N ALA A 363 19.23 -1.75 7.68
CA ALA A 363 19.64 -0.37 7.90
C ALA A 363 20.57 -0.18 9.11
N CYS A 364 21.44 0.83 9.02
CA CYS A 364 22.36 1.25 10.07
C CYS A 364 23.38 0.20 10.56
N LYS A 365 23.51 -0.98 9.93
CA LYS A 365 24.43 -2.04 10.37
C LYS A 365 25.87 -1.58 10.51
N VAL A 366 26.34 -0.76 9.57
CA VAL A 366 27.70 -0.19 9.59
C VAL A 366 28.01 0.62 10.87
N PHE A 367 26.99 1.16 11.54
CA PHE A 367 27.11 1.95 12.77
C PHE A 367 26.88 1.11 14.04
N TYR A 368 26.44 -0.15 13.90
CA TYR A 368 26.01 -0.96 15.03
C TYR A 368 27.19 -1.67 15.72
N LYS A 369 27.34 -1.41 17.02
CA LYS A 369 28.35 -2.06 17.87
C LYS A 369 27.75 -3.25 18.61
N SER A 370 28.28 -4.45 18.39
CA SER A 370 28.00 -5.64 19.19
C SER A 370 29.15 -5.87 20.17
N GLY A 371 28.86 -5.91 21.48
CA GLY A 371 29.91 -6.04 22.50
C GLY A 371 30.96 -4.91 22.46
N GLY A 372 30.55 -3.70 22.03
CA GLY A 372 31.44 -2.54 21.90
C GLY A 372 32.30 -2.52 20.63
N LYS A 373 32.20 -3.53 19.75
CA LYS A 373 32.94 -3.61 18.49
C LYS A 373 32.02 -3.52 17.28
N LEU A 374 32.49 -2.89 16.22
CA LEU A 374 31.81 -2.87 14.93
C LEU A 374 32.05 -4.19 14.20
N SER A 375 31.08 -4.60 13.37
CA SER A 375 31.22 -5.74 12.48
C SER A 375 32.23 -5.45 11.37
N GLU A 376 32.94 -6.49 10.89
CA GLU A 376 33.76 -6.35 9.69
C GLU A 376 32.92 -6.15 8.41
N PHE A 377 31.67 -6.61 8.43
CA PHE A 377 30.72 -6.46 7.34
C PHE A 377 29.85 -5.22 7.58
N GLY A 378 30.11 -4.12 6.88
CA GLY A 378 29.31 -2.89 7.05
C GLY A 378 27.90 -3.02 6.49
N ASN A 379 27.77 -3.72 5.36
CA ASN A 379 26.50 -3.93 4.68
C ASN A 379 25.88 -5.28 5.03
N ALA A 380 24.57 -5.31 5.24
CA ALA A 380 23.78 -6.53 5.15
C ALA A 380 22.52 -6.26 4.33
N HIS A 381 22.27 -7.08 3.32
CA HIS A 381 21.13 -6.92 2.41
C HIS A 381 20.35 -8.23 2.31
N ILE A 382 19.03 -8.10 2.19
CA ILE A 382 18.13 -9.19 1.85
C ILE A 382 17.89 -9.09 0.36
N VAL A 383 18.28 -10.10 -0.40
CA VAL A 383 18.22 -10.06 -1.86
C VAL A 383 17.22 -11.07 -2.36
N GLN A 384 16.20 -10.59 -3.09
CA GLN A 384 15.18 -11.44 -3.67
C GLN A 384 15.49 -11.70 -5.15
N ILE A 385 15.63 -12.98 -5.50
CA ILE A 385 15.84 -13.43 -6.89
C ILE A 385 14.62 -14.23 -7.32
N PRO A 386 13.93 -13.88 -8.42
CA PRO A 386 12.76 -14.61 -8.88
C PRO A 386 13.03 -16.12 -9.02
N GLY A 387 12.21 -16.94 -8.36
CA GLY A 387 12.32 -18.40 -8.40
C GLY A 387 13.38 -19.01 -7.48
N GLN A 388 14.02 -18.22 -6.60
CA GLN A 388 14.93 -18.70 -5.57
C GLN A 388 14.49 -18.23 -4.18
N ASP A 389 14.99 -18.89 -3.14
CA ASP A 389 14.87 -18.38 -1.77
C ASP A 389 15.61 -17.05 -1.61
N ASP A 390 15.10 -16.19 -0.73
CA ASP A 390 15.75 -14.93 -0.39
C ASP A 390 17.16 -15.21 0.15
N GLN A 391 18.11 -14.36 -0.23
CA GLN A 391 19.50 -14.48 0.19
C GLN A 391 19.86 -13.39 1.19
N LEU A 392 20.74 -13.73 2.13
CA LEU A 392 21.41 -12.79 3.02
C LEU A 392 22.76 -12.44 2.43
N TRP A 393 22.99 -11.18 2.12
CA TRP A 393 24.25 -10.71 1.58
C TRP A 393 25.01 -9.93 2.65
N LEU A 394 26.17 -10.43 3.10
CA LEU A 394 27.05 -9.79 4.08
C LEU A 394 28.23 -9.13 3.37
N GLY A 395 28.16 -7.80 3.27
CA GLY A 395 29.07 -7.04 2.44
C GLY A 395 30.32 -6.54 3.16
N LEU A 396 31.45 -6.65 2.48
CA LEU A 396 32.74 -6.12 2.91
C LEU A 396 33.27 -5.16 1.84
N ALA A 397 33.62 -3.94 2.22
CA ALA A 397 34.12 -2.95 1.28
C ALA A 397 35.50 -2.40 1.67
N ARG A 398 36.36 -2.13 0.66
CA ARG A 398 37.66 -1.49 0.84
C ARG A 398 37.93 -0.44 -0.25
N LEU A 399 38.52 0.68 0.19
CA LEU A 399 39.27 1.60 -0.68
C LEU A 399 40.74 1.16 -0.64
N ILE A 400 41.39 1.12 -1.80
CA ILE A 400 42.72 0.55 -1.99
C ILE A 400 43.57 1.57 -2.73
N GLU A 401 44.53 2.16 -2.02
CA GLU A 401 45.51 3.06 -2.63
C GLU A 401 46.43 2.29 -3.60
N ALA A 402 47.03 3.03 -4.53
CA ALA A 402 47.97 2.44 -5.50
C ALA A 402 49.02 1.55 -4.84
N ASP A 403 49.39 0.45 -5.50
CA ASP A 403 50.40 -0.51 -5.07
C ASP A 403 50.11 -1.29 -3.76
N THR A 404 48.91 -1.19 -3.17
CA THR A 404 48.56 -1.91 -1.91
C THR A 404 47.59 -3.08 -2.10
N MET A 405 47.17 -3.38 -3.33
CA MET A 405 46.15 -4.38 -3.66
C MET A 405 46.40 -5.75 -3.02
N ASP A 406 47.58 -6.36 -3.23
CA ASP A 406 47.85 -7.72 -2.75
C ASP A 406 47.77 -7.83 -1.22
N ALA A 407 48.22 -6.79 -0.50
CA ALA A 407 48.12 -6.75 0.96
C ALA A 407 46.65 -6.66 1.42
N THR A 408 45.83 -5.85 0.73
CA THR A 408 44.40 -5.76 1.03
C THR A 408 43.66 -7.06 0.71
N LEU A 409 43.97 -7.73 -0.41
CA LEU A 409 43.36 -9.02 -0.75
C LEU A 409 43.66 -10.06 0.34
N ALA A 410 44.91 -10.12 0.83
CA ALA A 410 45.28 -11.01 1.92
C ALA A 410 44.51 -10.72 3.22
N GLN A 411 44.31 -9.43 3.55
CA GLN A 411 43.50 -9.04 4.72
C GLN A 411 42.03 -9.46 4.56
N ILE A 412 41.43 -9.25 3.39
CA ILE A 412 40.06 -9.67 3.10
C ILE A 412 39.91 -11.19 3.24
N CYS A 413 40.83 -11.96 2.66
CA CYS A 413 40.83 -13.42 2.80
C CYS A 413 40.91 -13.86 4.26
N GLY A 414 41.74 -13.20 5.08
CA GLY A 414 41.82 -13.47 6.53
C GLY A 414 40.51 -13.17 7.28
N VAL A 415 39.82 -12.08 6.93
CA VAL A 415 38.50 -11.75 7.50
C VAL A 415 37.46 -12.80 7.11
N LEU A 416 37.43 -13.19 5.83
CA LEU A 416 36.50 -14.20 5.34
C LEU A 416 36.73 -15.56 6.01
N ASP A 417 37.98 -16.00 6.12
CA ASP A 417 38.33 -17.27 6.78
C ASP A 417 37.83 -17.31 8.23
N ALA A 418 38.08 -16.24 8.99
CA ALA A 418 37.62 -16.11 10.37
C ALA A 418 36.08 -16.05 10.50
N THR A 419 35.38 -15.63 9.43
CA THR A 419 33.93 -15.47 9.43
C THR A 419 33.19 -16.79 9.38
N ILE A 420 33.75 -17.81 8.72
CA ILE A 420 33.13 -19.15 8.64
C ILE A 420 33.40 -19.91 9.95
N SER A 421 32.79 -19.42 11.02
CA SER A 421 32.78 -20.02 12.34
C SER A 421 31.43 -19.81 13.02
N GLU A 422 31.01 -20.77 13.84
CA GLU A 422 29.70 -20.72 14.52
C GLU A 422 29.54 -19.45 15.37
N THR A 423 30.59 -19.03 16.06
CA THR A 423 30.59 -17.84 16.91
C THR A 423 30.36 -16.56 16.11
N VAL A 424 31.08 -16.38 14.98
CA VAL A 424 30.98 -15.15 14.18
C VAL A 424 29.65 -15.10 13.44
N LEU A 425 29.23 -16.19 12.79
CA LEU A 425 27.94 -16.25 12.09
C LEU A 425 26.76 -16.05 13.03
N SER A 426 26.80 -16.62 14.23
CA SER A 426 25.75 -16.39 15.25
C SER A 426 25.71 -14.94 15.70
N SER A 427 26.88 -14.29 15.88
CA SER A 427 26.93 -12.87 16.20
C SER A 427 26.37 -12.01 15.07
N GLU A 428 26.72 -12.29 13.81
CA GLU A 428 26.18 -11.58 12.64
C GLU A 428 24.67 -11.76 12.51
N ARG A 429 24.16 -12.98 12.76
CA ARG A 429 22.73 -13.26 12.81
C ARG A 429 22.03 -12.39 13.85
N GLU A 430 22.56 -12.31 15.06
CA GLU A 430 21.96 -11.49 16.12
C GLU A 430 21.94 -10.00 15.76
N ILE A 431 23.02 -9.49 15.15
CA ILE A 431 23.05 -8.11 14.63
C ILE A 431 21.91 -7.90 13.63
N ILE A 432 21.73 -8.81 12.68
CA ILE A 432 20.66 -8.73 11.69
C ILE A 432 19.29 -8.78 12.37
N ILE A 433 19.04 -9.70 13.29
CA ILE A 433 17.75 -9.80 14.00
C ILE A 433 17.42 -8.50 14.74
N ASN A 434 18.41 -7.90 15.41
CA ASN A 434 18.20 -6.70 16.22
C ASN A 434 17.96 -5.43 15.38
N LEU A 435 18.57 -5.33 14.20
CA LEU A 435 18.48 -4.15 13.33
C LEU A 435 17.37 -4.23 12.30
N ARG A 436 17.04 -5.45 11.85
CA ARG A 436 16.05 -5.67 10.80
C ARG A 436 14.67 -5.29 11.31
N GLU A 437 13.98 -4.41 10.59
CA GLU A 437 12.58 -4.04 10.85
C GLU A 437 11.66 -4.81 9.88
N PRO A 438 11.17 -6.02 10.22
CA PRO A 438 10.60 -6.94 9.23
C PRO A 438 9.31 -6.41 8.59
N LEU A 439 8.57 -5.56 9.31
CA LEU A 439 7.37 -4.89 8.81
C LEU A 439 7.66 -3.93 7.65
N HIS A 440 8.89 -3.45 7.50
CA HIS A 440 9.32 -2.56 6.43
C HIS A 440 10.00 -3.28 5.26
N HIS A 441 10.28 -4.57 5.40
CA HIS A 441 10.82 -5.42 4.33
C HIS A 441 9.70 -6.10 3.54
N GLN A 442 9.93 -6.45 2.28
CA GLN A 442 9.03 -7.34 1.56
C GLN A 442 8.81 -8.65 2.33
N PRO A 443 7.63 -9.29 2.19
CA PRO A 443 7.40 -10.61 2.77
C PRO A 443 8.53 -11.55 2.38
N LYS A 444 9.06 -12.25 3.37
CA LYS A 444 10.26 -13.09 3.22
C LYS A 444 9.84 -14.53 3.11
N ALA A 445 10.57 -15.30 2.31
CA ALA A 445 10.38 -16.75 2.24
C ALA A 445 10.54 -17.38 3.64
N ASP A 446 9.71 -18.39 3.96
CA ASP A 446 9.77 -19.08 5.25
C ASP A 446 11.17 -19.65 5.53
N ALA A 447 11.85 -20.15 4.49
CA ALA A 447 13.22 -20.64 4.57
C ALA A 447 14.20 -19.57 5.06
N PHE A 448 14.09 -18.34 4.56
CA PHE A 448 14.96 -17.23 5.00
C PHE A 448 14.70 -16.83 6.45
N ASN A 449 13.43 -16.79 6.87
CA ASN A 449 13.09 -16.52 8.26
C ASN A 449 13.57 -17.64 9.20
N GLN A 450 13.50 -18.90 8.75
CA GLN A 450 14.05 -20.04 9.47
C GLN A 450 15.57 -19.92 9.60
N ALA A 451 16.29 -19.58 8.52
CA ALA A 451 17.75 -19.39 8.55
C ALA A 451 18.22 -18.28 9.51
N LEU A 452 17.37 -17.27 9.74
CA LEU A 452 17.60 -16.19 10.70
C LEU A 452 17.00 -16.45 12.08
N HIS A 453 16.36 -17.60 12.33
CA HIS A 453 15.83 -17.91 13.64
C HIS A 453 16.99 -18.18 14.63
N ARG A 454 16.89 -17.66 15.85
CA ARG A 454 17.97 -17.71 16.86
C ARG A 454 18.47 -19.12 17.17
N ASN A 455 17.57 -20.11 17.11
CA ASN A 455 17.87 -21.50 17.43
C ASN A 455 18.20 -22.36 16.20
N SER A 456 18.30 -21.79 15.00
CA SER A 456 18.63 -22.54 13.78
C SER A 456 20.12 -22.82 13.67
N SER A 457 20.48 -23.88 12.95
CA SER A 457 21.88 -24.19 12.66
C SER A 457 22.53 -23.02 11.91
N VAL A 458 23.84 -22.84 12.08
CA VAL A 458 24.62 -21.93 11.22
C VAL A 458 24.66 -22.41 9.78
N ASP A 459 24.48 -23.71 9.54
CA ASP A 459 24.38 -24.29 8.19
C ASP A 459 23.19 -23.72 7.40
N ASP A 460 22.04 -23.53 8.07
CA ASP A 460 20.85 -22.96 7.44
C ASP A 460 21.12 -21.52 6.98
N MET A 461 21.88 -20.76 7.77
CA MET A 461 22.31 -19.41 7.40
C MET A 461 23.32 -19.43 6.25
N LEU A 462 24.28 -20.37 6.25
CA LEU A 462 25.24 -20.51 5.16
C LEU A 462 24.56 -20.81 3.82
N ASN A 463 23.48 -21.59 3.79
CA ASN A 463 22.74 -21.92 2.58
C ASN A 463 22.13 -20.70 1.88
N VAL A 464 21.80 -19.65 2.64
CA VAL A 464 21.24 -18.40 2.11
C VAL A 464 22.28 -17.29 2.01
N LEU A 465 23.53 -17.53 2.41
CA LEU A 465 24.56 -16.51 2.54
C LEU A 465 25.27 -16.21 1.21
N CYS A 466 25.55 -14.93 0.98
CA CYS A 466 26.47 -14.46 -0.05
C CYS A 466 27.38 -13.37 0.52
N PHE A 467 28.65 -13.35 0.10
CA PHE A 467 29.63 -12.32 0.44
C PHE A 467 29.88 -11.40 -0.75
N PRO A 468 29.16 -10.27 -0.87
CA PRO A 468 29.56 -9.22 -1.80
C PRO A 468 30.80 -8.48 -1.27
N ILE A 469 31.85 -8.40 -2.08
CA ILE A 469 33.13 -7.78 -1.74
C ILE A 469 33.37 -6.62 -2.69
N LEU A 470 33.46 -5.41 -2.18
CA LEU A 470 33.83 -4.25 -2.98
C LEU A 470 35.34 -3.97 -2.88
N LEU A 471 35.98 -3.95 -4.04
CA LEU A 471 37.35 -3.48 -4.24
C LEU A 471 37.29 -2.20 -5.05
N THR A 472 37.41 -1.07 -4.37
CA THR A 472 37.56 0.23 -5.03
C THR A 472 39.00 0.65 -4.95
N TYR A 473 39.63 1.01 -6.06
CA TYR A 473 41.08 1.17 -6.08
C TYR A 473 41.55 2.25 -7.04
N ASP A 474 42.69 2.87 -6.74
CA ASP A 474 43.36 3.78 -7.67
C ASP A 474 43.90 2.99 -8.87
N SER A 475 43.32 3.23 -10.05
CA SER A 475 43.65 2.51 -11.28
C SER A 475 44.77 3.21 -12.04
N HIS A 476 45.81 2.46 -12.42
CA HIS A 476 46.86 2.98 -13.30
C HIS A 476 46.32 3.33 -14.69
N VAL A 477 45.30 2.60 -15.15
CA VAL A 477 44.63 2.86 -16.43
C VAL A 477 43.91 4.21 -16.40
N LEU A 478 43.20 4.52 -15.30
CA LEU A 478 42.44 5.78 -15.20
C LEU A 478 43.34 6.98 -14.84
N SER A 479 44.31 6.81 -13.95
CA SER A 479 45.23 7.91 -13.56
C SER A 479 46.10 8.41 -14.71
N SER A 480 46.29 7.59 -15.76
CA SER A 480 46.97 7.98 -17.01
C SER A 480 46.16 8.94 -17.90
N GLY A 481 44.92 9.26 -17.51
CA GLY A 481 44.00 10.10 -18.27
C GLY A 481 43.23 9.36 -19.36
N TRP A 482 42.42 10.09 -20.12
CA TRP A 482 41.56 9.48 -21.14
C TRP A 482 42.36 8.92 -22.33
N LEU A 483 42.14 7.63 -22.60
CA LEU A 483 42.59 6.92 -23.80
C LEU A 483 41.39 6.26 -24.50
N ALA A 484 41.40 6.11 -25.81
CA ALA A 484 40.25 5.57 -26.56
C ALA A 484 39.93 4.11 -26.19
N ASP A 485 40.94 3.34 -25.81
CA ASP A 485 40.86 1.92 -25.46
C ASP A 485 40.82 1.65 -23.95
N TYR A 486 40.69 2.69 -23.12
CA TYR A 486 40.82 2.58 -21.66
C TYR A 486 39.90 1.49 -21.05
N VAL A 487 38.68 1.33 -21.57
CA VAL A 487 37.74 0.29 -21.11
C VAL A 487 38.30 -1.13 -21.31
N ASN A 488 39.01 -1.39 -22.41
CA ASN A 488 39.62 -2.69 -22.64
C ASN A 488 40.81 -2.93 -21.71
N ASN A 489 41.55 -1.87 -21.36
CA ASN A 489 42.63 -1.96 -20.39
C ASN A 489 42.09 -2.18 -18.97
N LEU A 490 40.97 -1.53 -18.62
CA LEU A 490 40.25 -1.79 -17.37
C LEU A 490 39.75 -3.23 -17.26
N ARG A 491 39.25 -3.82 -18.36
CA ARG A 491 38.84 -5.24 -18.38
C ARG A 491 39.98 -6.16 -17.95
N LYS A 492 41.15 -6.00 -18.55
CA LYS A 492 42.34 -6.80 -18.20
C LYS A 492 42.76 -6.57 -16.75
N GLU A 493 42.69 -5.33 -16.29
CA GLU A 493 43.05 -4.95 -14.91
C GLU A 493 42.14 -5.65 -13.88
N ILE A 494 40.82 -5.58 -14.05
CA ILE A 494 39.87 -6.21 -13.11
C ILE A 494 39.90 -7.74 -13.18
N GLU A 495 40.12 -8.32 -14.37
CA GLU A 495 40.27 -9.77 -14.54
C GLU A 495 41.51 -10.27 -13.79
N ALA A 496 42.63 -9.54 -13.88
CA ALA A 496 43.85 -9.87 -13.16
C ALA A 496 43.63 -9.81 -11.64
N HIS A 497 43.03 -8.74 -11.12
CA HIS A 497 42.72 -8.63 -9.69
C HIS A 497 41.78 -9.72 -9.19
N PHE A 498 40.73 -10.04 -9.96
CA PHE A 498 39.82 -11.12 -9.62
C PHE A 498 40.51 -12.50 -9.63
N SER A 499 41.38 -12.75 -10.62
CA SER A 499 42.17 -14.00 -10.68
C SER A 499 43.11 -14.13 -9.49
N THR A 500 43.76 -13.04 -9.07
CA THR A 500 44.62 -13.04 -7.87
C THR A 500 43.80 -13.31 -6.61
N PHE A 501 42.68 -12.62 -6.45
CA PHE A 501 41.80 -12.79 -5.29
C PHE A 501 41.28 -14.23 -5.16
N THR A 502 40.75 -14.80 -6.26
CA THR A 502 40.22 -16.16 -6.28
C THR A 502 41.28 -17.23 -5.97
N THR A 503 42.53 -17.00 -6.37
CA THR A 503 43.65 -17.89 -6.04
C THR A 503 44.00 -17.84 -4.54
N GLN A 504 43.83 -16.69 -3.89
CA GLN A 504 44.10 -16.49 -2.47
C GLN A 504 42.90 -16.86 -1.56
N LEU A 505 41.74 -17.21 -2.13
CA LEU A 505 40.55 -17.52 -1.35
C LEU A 505 40.76 -18.77 -0.46
N PRO A 506 40.39 -18.71 0.82
CA PRO A 506 40.36 -19.87 1.71
C PRO A 506 39.44 -21.01 1.23
N GLU A 507 39.77 -22.26 1.53
CA GLU A 507 39.01 -23.45 1.06
C GLU A 507 37.57 -23.51 1.59
N ASN A 508 37.35 -23.12 2.85
CA ASN A 508 36.01 -22.96 3.45
C ASN A 508 35.18 -21.89 2.72
N ILE A 509 35.82 -20.85 2.18
CA ILE A 509 35.14 -19.78 1.44
C ILE A 509 34.83 -20.16 -0.01
N LYS A 510 35.59 -21.07 -0.61
CA LYS A 510 35.31 -21.56 -1.98
C LYS A 510 33.95 -22.24 -2.11
N GLN A 511 33.38 -22.71 -1.01
CA GLN A 511 32.09 -23.40 -0.95
C GLN A 511 30.88 -22.46 -0.79
N VAL A 512 31.13 -21.17 -0.52
CA VAL A 512 30.06 -20.16 -0.37
C VAL A 512 30.04 -19.19 -1.56
N LYS A 513 28.92 -18.51 -1.73
CA LYS A 513 28.75 -17.53 -2.81
C LYS A 513 29.53 -16.25 -2.49
N VAL A 514 30.49 -15.89 -3.34
CA VAL A 514 31.28 -14.66 -3.26
C VAL A 514 31.09 -13.86 -4.54
N MET A 515 30.73 -12.58 -4.40
CA MET A 515 30.52 -11.67 -5.52
C MET A 515 31.47 -10.50 -5.40
N VAL A 516 32.41 -10.35 -6.32
CA VAL A 516 33.42 -9.29 -6.27
C VAL A 516 33.01 -8.13 -7.16
N PHE A 517 32.83 -6.96 -6.57
CA PHE A 517 32.60 -5.72 -7.30
C PHE A 517 33.90 -4.92 -7.36
N LEU A 518 34.38 -4.64 -8.58
CA LEU A 518 35.60 -3.89 -8.81
C LEU A 518 35.25 -2.50 -9.35
N VAL A 519 35.75 -1.46 -8.68
CA VAL A 519 35.53 -0.06 -9.05
C VAL A 519 36.89 0.62 -9.20
N PRO A 520 37.52 0.55 -10.37
CA PRO A 520 38.70 1.36 -10.68
C PRO A 520 38.34 2.86 -10.59
N MET A 521 39.23 3.64 -9.98
CA MET A 521 39.11 5.09 -9.82
C MET A 521 40.29 5.83 -10.44
N GLU A 522 40.05 7.05 -10.92
CA GLU A 522 41.14 7.97 -11.30
C GLU A 522 41.95 8.41 -10.08
N SER A 523 41.24 8.74 -8.99
CA SER A 523 41.82 9.12 -7.71
C SER A 523 40.78 9.00 -6.60
N ILE A 524 41.04 8.12 -5.63
CA ILE A 524 40.24 7.98 -4.40
C ILE A 524 40.22 9.29 -3.62
N GLU A 525 41.36 9.99 -3.55
CA GLU A 525 41.49 11.28 -2.86
C GLU A 525 40.52 12.33 -3.46
N LYS A 526 40.48 12.45 -4.79
CA LYS A 526 39.56 13.39 -5.47
C LYS A 526 38.10 13.09 -5.15
N LEU A 527 37.70 11.81 -5.20
CA LEU A 527 36.33 11.42 -4.85
C LEU A 527 36.00 11.78 -3.39
N THR A 528 36.90 11.42 -2.47
CA THR A 528 36.73 11.65 -1.03
C THR A 528 36.58 13.14 -0.73
N ASN A 529 37.44 13.96 -1.31
CA ASN A 529 37.38 15.42 -1.17
C ASN A 529 36.08 15.99 -1.73
N ALA A 530 35.66 15.57 -2.94
CA ALA A 530 34.41 16.02 -3.54
C ALA A 530 33.17 15.61 -2.73
N PHE A 531 33.16 14.38 -2.18
CA PHE A 531 32.08 13.90 -1.32
C PHE A 531 32.01 14.70 -0.01
N ASN A 532 33.14 14.88 0.68
CA ASN A 532 33.19 15.62 1.93
C ASN A 532 32.79 17.10 1.75
N ALA A 533 33.23 17.74 0.67
CA ALA A 533 32.84 19.12 0.36
C ALA A 533 31.31 19.26 0.17
N ARG A 534 30.67 18.26 -0.44
CA ARG A 534 29.20 18.23 -0.60
C ARG A 534 28.49 18.04 0.74
N CYS A 535 28.93 17.09 1.55
CA CYS A 535 28.36 16.88 2.89
C CYS A 535 28.43 18.16 3.72
N LYS A 536 29.61 18.81 3.75
CA LYS A 536 29.81 20.07 4.47
C LYS A 536 28.89 21.18 3.97
N THR A 537 28.76 21.34 2.67
CA THR A 537 27.86 22.35 2.08
C THR A 537 26.41 22.15 2.54
N LEU A 538 25.97 20.90 2.69
CA LEU A 538 24.62 20.57 3.13
C LEU A 538 24.42 20.73 4.65
N GLU A 539 25.45 20.46 5.45
CA GLU A 539 25.46 20.77 6.89
C GLU A 539 25.35 22.29 7.13
N ASP A 540 26.09 23.08 6.35
CA ASP A 540 26.12 24.55 6.46
C ASP A 540 24.78 25.22 6.10
N LEU A 541 23.90 24.55 5.33
CA LEU A 541 22.56 25.07 5.00
C LEU A 541 21.61 25.09 6.20
N GLN A 542 21.92 24.34 7.27
CA GLN A 542 21.09 24.27 8.48
C GLN A 542 21.31 25.41 9.46
N VAL A 543 22.39 26.18 9.27
CA VAL A 543 22.79 27.33 10.11
C VAL A 543 22.24 28.60 9.50
#